data_AF-A0A1X2HYB5-F1
#
_entry.id   AF-A0A1X2HYB5-F1
#
_cell.length_a   1.000
_cell.length_b   1.000
_cell.length_c   1.000
_cell.angle_alpha   90.00
_cell.angle_beta   90.00
_cell.angle_gamma   90.00
#
_symmetry.space_group_name_H-M   'P 1'
#
loop_
_entity.id
_entity.type
_entity.pdbx_description
1 polymer ?
#
loop_
_entity_poly.entity_id
_entity_poly.type
_entity_poly.pdbx_seq_one_letter_code
_entity_poly.pdbx_strand_id
1 'polypeptide(L)' 'PTTPPQQWKRFWKIRLAPMVRNVWYRLLLNKWPALTPLHFFMPQQFPSLFCPACPLHYQTTRHMSLDC' A
#
# COMPACT_ATOMS: atom_id res chain seq x y z
N PRO A 1 -12.57 2.12 -5.40
CA PRO A 1 -13.30 2.72 -4.25
C PRO A 1 -13.29 4.25 -4.31
N THR A 2 -14.45 4.87 -4.54
CA THR A 2 -14.62 6.33 -4.53
C THR A 2 -15.03 6.78 -3.14
N THR A 3 -14.08 7.24 -2.33
CA THR A 3 -14.34 7.79 -1.00
C THR A 3 -15.07 9.13 -1.13
N PRO A 4 -16.26 9.33 -0.52
CA PRO A 4 -17.00 10.57 -0.61
C PRO A 4 -16.20 11.79 -0.14
N PRO A 5 -16.37 12.99 -0.74
CA PRO A 5 -15.62 14.19 -0.36
C PRO A 5 -15.68 14.55 1.14
N GLN A 6 -16.80 14.25 1.80
CA GLN A 6 -16.96 14.49 3.24
C GLN A 6 -16.02 13.64 4.10
N GLN A 7 -15.75 12.40 3.68
CA GLN A 7 -14.83 11.51 4.40
C GLN A 7 -13.39 11.97 4.26
N TRP A 8 -13.01 12.48 3.07
CA TRP A 8 -11.70 13.12 2.88
C TRP A 8 -11.53 14.35 3.78
N LYS A 9 -12.55 15.21 3.90
CA LYS A 9 -12.50 16.35 4.83
C LYS A 9 -12.23 15.92 6.27
N ARG A 10 -12.80 14.79 6.72
CA ARG A 10 -12.52 14.23 8.05
C ARG A 10 -11.09 13.68 8.14
N PHE A 11 -10.66 12.91 7.15
CA PHE A 11 -9.31 12.35 7.08
C PHE A 11 -8.21 13.42 7.20
N TRP A 12 -8.32 14.53 6.46
CA TRP A 12 -7.32 15.61 6.49
C TRP A 12 -7.28 16.40 7.81
N LYS A 13 -8.36 16.34 8.61
CA LYS A 13 -8.42 16.96 9.96
C LYS A 13 -7.73 16.12 11.04
N ILE A 14 -7.50 14.82 10.82
CA ILE A 14 -6.83 13.95 11.80
C ILE A 14 -5.39 14.42 11.95
N ARG A 15 -4.96 14.70 13.19
CA ARG A 15 -3.56 15.02 13.49
C ARG A 15 -2.72 13.75 13.36
N LEU A 16 -2.09 13.59 12.22
CA LEU A 16 -1.15 12.52 11.90
C LEU A 16 0.13 13.14 11.37
N ALA A 17 1.26 12.49 11.63
CA ALA A 17 2.49 12.81 10.94
C ALA A 17 2.30 12.64 9.42
N PRO A 18 2.94 13.47 8.56
CA PRO A 18 2.79 13.38 7.10
C PRO A 18 3.07 11.98 6.54
N MET A 19 4.07 11.28 7.09
CA MET A 19 4.42 9.91 6.71
C MET A 19 3.25 8.94 6.94
N VAL A 20 2.70 8.93 8.17
CA VAL A 20 1.58 8.06 8.55
C VAL A 20 0.34 8.38 7.70
N ARG A 21 0.07 9.67 7.44
CA ARG A 21 -1.05 10.06 6.59
C ARG A 21 -0.89 9.54 5.16
N ASN A 22 0.32 9.60 4.58
CA ASN A 22 0.58 9.06 3.24
C ASN A 22 0.33 7.55 3.16
N VAL A 23 0.69 6.80 4.20
CA VAL A 23 0.43 5.37 4.31
C VAL A 23 -1.07 5.10 4.26
N TRP A 24 -1.86 5.75 5.13
CA TRP A 24 -3.32 5.60 5.12
C TRP A 24 -3.97 6.07 3.81
N TYR A 25 -3.50 7.17 3.23
CA TYR A 25 -3.99 7.67 1.96
C TYR A 25 -3.84 6.63 0.84
N ARG A 26 -2.65 6.02 0.74
CA ARG A 26 -2.39 4.94 -0.22
C ARG A 26 -3.23 3.70 0.05
N LEU A 27 -3.43 3.34 1.32
CA LEU A 27 -4.29 2.21 1.70
C LEU A 27 -5.74 2.43 1.26
N LEU A 28 -6.32 3.60 1.60
CA LEU A 28 -7.69 3.96 1.26
C LEU A 28 -7.94 3.98 -0.26
N LEU A 29 -6.92 4.35 -1.03
CA LEU A 29 -6.98 4.33 -2.50
C LEU A 29 -6.62 2.98 -3.12
N ASN A 30 -6.28 1.97 -2.32
CA ASN A 30 -5.74 0.68 -2.77
C ASN A 30 -4.52 0.85 -3.71
N LYS A 31 -3.66 1.82 -3.41
CA LYS A 31 -2.43 2.19 -4.13
C LYS A 31 -1.20 1.89 -3.29
N TRP A 32 -1.16 0.73 -2.66
CA TRP A 32 0.00 0.33 -1.87
C TRP A 32 1.19 0.01 -2.79
N PRO A 33 2.44 0.33 -2.39
CA PRO A 33 3.62 -0.09 -3.13
C PRO A 33 3.81 -1.60 -2.97
N ALA A 34 3.05 -2.39 -3.72
CA ALA A 34 3.34 -3.80 -3.92
C ALA A 34 4.42 -3.93 -4.99
N LEU A 35 5.35 -4.87 -4.85
CA LEU A 35 6.23 -5.23 -5.96
C LEU A 35 5.48 -5.94 -7.08
N THR A 36 4.23 -6.37 -6.89
CA THR A 36 3.45 -7.11 -7.90
C THR A 36 3.31 -6.38 -9.24
N PRO A 37 2.89 -5.08 -9.29
CA PRO A 37 2.90 -4.34 -10.54
C PRO A 37 4.32 -4.09 -11.06
N LEU A 38 5.31 -3.91 -10.17
CA LEU A 38 6.70 -3.67 -10.57
C LEU A 38 7.35 -4.92 -11.19
N HIS A 39 7.06 -6.12 -10.68
CA HIS A 39 7.44 -7.39 -11.28
C HIS A 39 6.78 -7.56 -12.66
N PHE A 40 5.51 -7.18 -12.79
CA PHE A 40 4.82 -7.21 -14.07
C PHE A 40 5.47 -6.30 -15.13
N PHE A 41 5.81 -5.06 -14.76
CA PHE A 41 6.42 -4.10 -15.69
C PHE A 41 7.94 -4.26 -15.87
N MET A 42 8.65 -4.72 -14.85
CA MET A 42 10.12 -4.78 -14.80
C MET A 42 10.58 -6.09 -14.12
N PRO A 43 10.29 -7.26 -14.72
CA PRO A 43 10.55 -8.56 -14.09
C PRO A 43 12.03 -8.82 -13.82
N GLN A 44 12.94 -8.25 -14.61
CA GLN A 44 14.39 -8.39 -14.37
C GLN A 44 14.88 -7.62 -13.13
N GLN A 45 14.29 -6.46 -12.83
CA GLN A 45 14.66 -5.66 -11.66
C GLN A 45 13.96 -6.13 -10.39
N PHE A 46 12.74 -6.65 -10.53
CA PHE A 46 11.93 -7.14 -9.43
C PHE A 46 11.59 -8.60 -9.68
N PRO A 47 12.52 -9.56 -9.52
CA PRO A 47 12.32 -10.96 -9.94
C PRO A 47 11.36 -11.74 -9.06
N SER A 48 11.06 -11.25 -7.85
CA SER A 48 10.24 -11.96 -6.87
C SER A 48 8.94 -11.22 -6.56
N LEU A 49 7.85 -11.98 -6.50
CA LEU A 49 6.54 -11.54 -6.00
C LEU A 49 6.39 -11.73 -4.48
N PHE A 50 7.38 -12.35 -3.85
CA PHE A 50 7.38 -12.61 -2.41
C PHE A 50 7.79 -11.38 -1.62
N CYS A 51 7.34 -11.31 -0.38
CA CYS A 51 7.73 -10.27 0.55
C CYS A 51 9.21 -10.40 0.92
N PRO A 52 10.01 -9.32 0.92
CA PRO A 52 11.40 -9.35 1.35
C PRO A 52 11.57 -9.74 2.82
N ALA A 53 10.60 -9.39 3.67
CA ALA A 53 10.59 -9.72 5.09
C ALA A 53 9.95 -11.08 5.38
N CYS A 54 9.01 -11.51 4.54
CA CYS A 54 8.24 -12.75 4.68
C CYS A 54 8.38 -13.60 3.41
N PRO A 55 9.48 -14.36 3.22
CA PRO A 55 9.81 -15.04 1.97
C PRO A 55 8.78 -16.08 1.50
N LEU A 56 7.90 -16.52 2.41
CA LEU A 56 6.86 -17.52 2.15
C LEU A 56 5.53 -16.90 1.70
N HIS A 57 5.40 -15.57 1.72
CA HIS A 57 4.13 -14.88 1.45
C HIS A 57 4.26 -13.92 0.27
N TYR A 58 3.23 -13.89 -0.57
CA TYR A 58 3.12 -12.94 -1.66
C TYR A 58 2.86 -11.52 -1.16
N GLN A 59 3.38 -10.53 -1.89
CA GLN A 59 3.09 -9.13 -1.63
C GLN A 59 1.66 -8.76 -2.05
N THR A 60 0.75 -8.90 -1.10
CA THR A 60 -0.61 -8.39 -1.20
C THR A 60 -0.74 -7.11 -0.37
N THR A 61 -1.65 -6.21 -0.75
CA THR A 61 -1.97 -5.02 0.07
C THR A 61 -2.28 -5.42 1.51
N ARG A 62 -3.07 -6.49 1.69
CA ARG A 62 -3.41 -7.02 3.02
C ARG A 62 -2.17 -7.41 3.80
N HIS A 63 -1.35 -8.31 3.26
CA HIS A 63 -0.11 -8.76 3.91
C HIS A 63 0.76 -7.57 4.31
N MET A 64 1.04 -6.66 3.38
CA MET A 64 1.87 -5.47 3.64
C MET A 64 1.28 -4.49 4.68
N SER A 65 -0.03 -4.50 4.90
CA SER A 65 -0.71 -3.55 5.78
C SER A 65 -1.01 -4.09 7.18
N LEU A 66 -1.16 -5.41 7.32
CA LEU A 66 -1.65 -6.04 8.56
C LEU A 66 -0.76 -7.19 9.05
N ASP A 67 -0.21 -7.98 8.14
CA ASP A 67 0.27 -9.34 8.42
C ASP A 67 1.72 -9.57 7.91
N CYS A 68 2.52 -8.51 7.75
CA CYS A 68 3.87 -8.54 7.18
C CYS A 68 4.95 -8.71 8.24
#